data_AF-A0A438CGT6-F1
#
_entry.id   AF-A0A438CGT6-F1
#
_cell.length_a   1.000
_cell.length_b   1.000
_cell.length_c   1.000
_cell.angle_alpha   90.00
_cell.angle_beta   90.00
_cell.angle_gamma   90.00
#
_symmetry.space_group_name_H-M   'P 1'
#
loop_
_entity.id
_entity.type
_entity.pdbx_description
1 polymer ?
#
loop_
_entity_poly.entity_id
_entity_poly.type
_entity_poly.pdbx_seq_one_letter_code
_entity_poly.pdbx_strand_id
1 'polypeptide(L)'
;MRIWGLLLFSFLLLVGASFGQEQCGSQAGGALCSGGLCCSQYGYCGSTPAYCSTGCQSQCTSGGSPSTPSTPTLLPVEAVGI
;
A
#
# COMPACT_ATOMS: atom_id res chain seq x y z
N MET A 1 -8.65 38.10 -17.26
CA MET A 1 -7.59 37.07 -17.37
C MET A 1 -7.16 36.47 -16.02
N ARG A 2 -7.15 37.22 -14.89
CA ARG A 2 -6.66 36.73 -13.58
C ARG A 2 -7.59 35.71 -12.90
N ILE A 3 -8.91 35.88 -13.03
CA ILE A 3 -9.92 34.97 -12.48
C ILE A 3 -9.88 33.59 -13.17
N TRP A 4 -9.60 33.56 -14.47
CA TRP A 4 -9.49 32.32 -15.23
C TRP A 4 -8.27 31.49 -14.80
N GLY A 5 -7.17 32.17 -14.45
CA GLY A 5 -5.99 31.55 -13.85
C GLY A 5 -6.27 30.91 -12.49
N LEU A 6 -7.05 31.59 -11.62
CA LEU A 6 -7.44 31.05 -10.31
C LEU A 6 -8.37 29.84 -10.42
N LEU A 7 -9.30 29.84 -11.40
CA LEU A 7 -10.17 28.70 -11.66
C LEU A 7 -9.41 27.48 -12.21
N LEU A 8 -8.43 27.70 -13.10
CA LEU A 8 -7.56 26.62 -13.60
C LEU A 8 -6.63 26.08 -12.50
N PHE A 9 -6.08 26.95 -11.65
CA PHE A 9 -5.22 26.53 -10.54
C PHE A 9 -5.99 25.76 -9.45
N SER A 10 -7.23 26.18 -9.17
CA SER A 10 -8.14 25.48 -8.25
C SER A 10 -8.54 24.10 -8.78
N PHE A 11 -8.81 24.02 -10.09
CA PHE A 11 -9.13 22.76 -10.75
C PHE A 11 -7.92 21.80 -10.78
N LEU A 12 -6.70 22.33 -10.94
CA LEU A 12 -5.46 21.55 -10.93
C LEU A 12 -5.10 21.03 -9.52
N LEU A 13 -5.38 21.80 -8.47
CA LEU A 13 -5.20 21.37 -7.08
C LEU A 13 -6.19 20.26 -6.69
N LEU A 14 -7.40 20.25 -7.25
CA LEU A 14 -8.40 19.20 -6.99
C LEU A 14 -8.03 17.84 -7.59
N VAL A 15 -7.20 17.81 -8.64
CA VAL A 15 -6.77 16.58 -9.35
C VAL A 15 -5.43 16.04 -8.84
N GLY A 16 -4.73 16.77 -7.96
CA GLY A 16 -3.33 16.53 -7.60
C GLY A 16 -3.03 15.66 -6.37
N ALA A 17 -4.03 15.06 -5.72
CA ALA A 17 -3.82 14.22 -4.53
C ALA A 17 -3.97 12.72 -4.86
N SER A 18 -3.00 12.15 -5.58
CA SER A 18 -2.88 10.70 -5.71
C SER A 18 -2.20 10.17 -4.46
N PHE A 19 -3.02 9.77 -3.48
CA PHE A 19 -2.58 9.17 -2.22
C PHE A 19 -1.70 7.96 -2.48
N GLY A 20 -0.53 7.94 -1.83
CA GLY A 20 0.51 6.92 -1.97
C GLY A 20 0.04 5.56 -1.49
N GLN A 21 -0.55 4.80 -2.39
CA GLN A 21 -0.69 3.35 -2.26
C GLN A 21 0.24 2.72 -3.29
N GLU A 22 1.08 1.80 -2.82
CA GLU A 22 1.92 0.97 -3.67
C GLU A 22 1.03 0.23 -4.67
N GLN A 23 1.22 0.55 -5.95
CA GLN A 23 0.48 -0.08 -7.03
C GLN A 23 1.20 -1.33 -7.50
N CYS A 24 0.43 -2.34 -7.90
CA CYS A 24 0.93 -3.63 -8.33
C CYS A 24 0.14 -4.17 -9.53
N GLY A 25 0.60 -5.27 -10.11
CA GLY A 25 -0.09 -5.95 -11.19
C GLY A 25 -0.17 -5.11 -12.47
N SER A 26 -1.20 -5.34 -13.27
CA SER A 26 -1.32 -4.75 -14.60
C SER A 26 -1.40 -3.21 -14.57
N GLN A 27 -1.87 -2.65 -13.46
CA GLN A 27 -1.99 -1.20 -13.25
C GLN A 27 -0.62 -0.54 -13.06
N ALA A 28 0.37 -1.30 -12.61
CA ALA A 28 1.75 -0.87 -12.38
C ALA A 28 2.76 -1.60 -13.29
N GLY A 29 2.35 -1.99 -14.49
CA GLY A 29 3.25 -2.63 -15.47
C GLY A 29 3.78 -4.01 -15.03
N GLY A 30 3.03 -4.72 -14.20
CA GLY A 30 3.42 -6.02 -13.64
C GLY A 30 4.22 -5.93 -12.35
N ALA A 31 4.28 -4.77 -11.69
CA ALA A 31 4.99 -4.62 -10.41
C ALA A 31 4.45 -5.58 -9.34
N LEU A 32 5.36 -6.10 -8.51
CA LEU A 32 5.03 -6.90 -7.34
C LEU A 32 4.98 -6.01 -6.10
N CYS A 33 4.17 -6.41 -5.12
CA CYS A 33 4.10 -5.71 -3.85
C CYS A 33 5.33 -6.00 -2.99
N SER A 34 5.78 -5.00 -2.24
CA SER A 34 6.86 -5.17 -1.27
C SER A 34 6.41 -6.07 -0.12
N GLY A 35 7.37 -6.70 0.57
CA GLY A 35 7.08 -7.50 1.76
C GLY A 35 6.24 -8.76 1.53
N GLY A 36 6.09 -9.21 0.28
CA GLY A 36 5.32 -10.41 -0.04
C GLY A 36 3.81 -10.21 0.02
N LEU A 37 3.32 -8.96 0.00
CA LEU A 37 1.89 -8.66 0.09
C LEU A 37 1.13 -9.10 -1.18
N CYS A 38 -0.14 -9.45 -1.02
CA CYS A 38 -0.99 -9.83 -2.13
C CYS A 38 -1.33 -8.61 -2.98
N CYS A 39 -1.30 -8.79 -4.30
CA CYS A 39 -1.78 -7.79 -5.24
C CYS A 39 -3.25 -8.02 -5.55
N SER A 40 -4.12 -7.13 -5.09
CA SER A 40 -5.56 -7.17 -5.37
C SER A 40 -5.88 -7.02 -6.86
N GLN A 41 -7.11 -7.36 -7.24
CA GLN A 41 -7.63 -7.14 -8.60
C GLN A 41 -7.59 -5.68 -9.07
N TYR A 42 -7.54 -4.75 -8.12
CA TYR A 42 -7.53 -3.31 -8.39
C TYR A 42 -6.11 -2.73 -8.49
N GLY A 43 -5.07 -3.55 -8.30
CA GLY A 43 -3.69 -3.10 -8.39
C GLY A 43 -3.17 -2.45 -7.11
N TYR A 44 -3.69 -2.84 -5.96
CA TYR A 44 -3.21 -2.40 -4.65
C TYR A 44 -2.66 -3.56 -3.83
N CYS A 45 -1.65 -3.29 -3.02
CA CYS A 45 -1.02 -4.27 -2.14
C CYS A 45 -1.67 -4.34 -0.76
N GLY A 46 -1.83 -5.56 -0.25
CA GLY A 46 -2.28 -5.79 1.11
C GLY A 46 -2.24 -7.26 1.51
N SER A 47 -2.47 -7.54 2.79
CA SER A 47 -2.41 -8.91 3.35
C SER A 47 -3.78 -9.46 3.76
N THR A 48 -4.85 -8.67 3.67
CA THR A 48 -6.19 -9.13 4.05
C THR A 48 -6.83 -9.93 2.92
N PRO A 49 -7.87 -10.74 3.21
CA PRO A 49 -8.58 -11.50 2.18
C PRO A 49 -9.10 -10.63 1.02
N ALA A 50 -9.40 -9.35 1.24
CA ALA A 50 -9.79 -8.44 0.15
C ALA A 50 -8.70 -8.27 -0.94
N TYR A 51 -7.43 -8.49 -0.59
CA TYR A 51 -6.29 -8.41 -1.50
C TYR A 51 -5.85 -9.78 -2.02
N CYS A 52 -5.98 -10.83 -1.19
CA CYS A 52 -5.49 -12.17 -1.48
C CYS A 52 -6.55 -13.14 -2.04
N SER A 53 -7.83 -12.76 -2.04
CA SER A 53 -8.92 -13.62 -2.49
C SER A 53 -9.08 -13.60 -4.03
N THR A 54 -10.24 -14.03 -4.52
CA THR A 54 -10.58 -14.08 -5.94
C THR A 54 -10.26 -12.76 -6.64
N GLY A 55 -9.56 -12.85 -7.77
CA GLY A 55 -9.12 -11.69 -8.54
C GLY A 55 -7.74 -11.17 -8.17
N CYS A 56 -7.08 -11.74 -7.16
CA CYS A 56 -5.68 -11.43 -6.88
C CYS A 56 -4.79 -11.68 -8.11
N GLN A 57 -3.92 -10.71 -8.43
CA GLN A 57 -3.06 -10.71 -9.61
C GLN A 57 -1.69 -11.37 -9.36
N SER A 58 -1.12 -11.21 -8.15
CA SER A 58 0.19 -11.75 -7.78
C SER A 58 0.33 -11.89 -6.27
N GLN A 59 1.21 -12.79 -5.82
CA GLN A 59 1.47 -13.05 -4.38
C GLN A 59 0.20 -13.46 -3.60
N CYS A 60 -0.73 -14.15 -4.25
CA CYS A 60 -2.07 -14.48 -3.73
C CYS A 60 -2.08 -15.55 -2.64
N THR A 61 -1.05 -16.39 -2.62
CA THR A 61 -0.80 -17.30 -1.51
C THR A 61 -0.18 -16.46 -0.40
N SER A 62 -0.94 -16.16 0.65
CA SER A 62 -0.44 -15.59 1.91
C SER A 62 0.51 -16.58 2.61
N GLY A 63 1.62 -16.93 1.95
CA GLY A 63 2.65 -17.85 2.41
C GLY A 63 3.99 -17.15 2.65
N GLY A 64 4.12 -15.88 2.26
CA GLY A 64 5.11 -14.99 2.85
C GLY A 64 4.51 -14.46 4.14
N SER A 65 5.00 -14.95 5.28
CA SER A 65 4.82 -14.28 6.57
C SER A 65 4.93 -12.78 6.32
N PRO A 66 3.99 -11.93 6.79
CA PRO A 66 4.29 -10.52 6.82
C PRO A 66 5.61 -10.42 7.59
N SER A 67 6.66 -9.97 6.91
CA SER A 67 7.73 -9.31 7.60
C SER A 67 7.05 -8.09 8.19
N THR A 68 6.46 -8.28 9.38
CA THR A 68 6.40 -7.21 10.35
C THR A 68 7.75 -6.52 10.22
N PRO A 69 7.80 -5.21 9.91
CA PRO A 69 8.89 -4.44 10.47
C PRO A 69 8.82 -4.85 11.92
N SER A 70 9.84 -5.55 12.40
CA SER A 70 10.03 -5.68 13.82
C SER A 70 10.26 -4.25 14.26
N THR A 71 9.16 -3.52 14.51
CA THR A 71 9.13 -2.50 15.52
C THR A 71 9.72 -3.24 16.71
N PRO A 72 10.95 -2.93 17.16
CA PRO A 72 11.37 -3.43 18.43
C PRO A 72 10.28 -2.97 19.37
N THR A 73 9.45 -3.91 19.81
CA THR A 73 8.53 -3.67 20.89
C THR A 73 9.46 -3.25 22.00
N LEU A 74 9.51 -1.95 22.30
CA LEU A 74 10.04 -1.44 23.54
C LEU A 74 9.04 -1.89 24.62
N LEU A 75 8.99 -3.21 24.85
CA LEU A 75 8.74 -3.74 26.17
C LEU A 75 9.91 -3.22 27.00
N PRO A 76 9.67 -2.53 28.13
CA PRO A 76 10.73 -2.27 29.08
C PRO A 76 11.37 -3.62 29.42
N VAL A 77 12.64 -3.76 29.08
CA VAL A 77 13.49 -4.92 29.40
C VAL A 77 13.91 -4.91 30.87
N GLU A 78 12.98 -4.67 31.79
CA GLU A 78 13.23 -4.84 33.22
C GLU A 78 12.39 -6.00 33.77
N ALA A 79 13.12 -6.92 34.42
CA ALA A 79 12.66 -8.08 35.19
C ALA A 79 12.53 -9.43 34.45
N VAL A 80 13.64 -9.93 33.91
CA VAL A 80 14.01 -11.35 34.14
C VAL A 80 15.28 -11.36 34.98
N GLY A 81 15.08 -11.38 36.29
CA GLY A 81 16.08 -11.70 37.29
C GLY A 81 15.44 -12.64 38.29
N ILE A 82 15.65 -13.94 38.08
CA ILE A 82 15.84 -14.98 39.10
C ILE A 82 16.66 -16.11 38.47
#